data_AF-A0A527Z3I4-F1
#
_entry.id   AF-A0A527Z3I4-F1
#
_cell.length_a   1.000
_cell.length_b   1.000
_cell.length_c   1.000
_cell.angle_alpha   90.00
_cell.angle_beta   90.00
_cell.angle_gamma   90.00
#
_symmetry.space_group_name_H-M   'P 1'
#
loop_
_entity.id
_entity.type
_entity.pdbx_description
1 polymer ?
#
loop_
_entity_poly.entity_id
_entity_poly.type
_entity_poly.pdbx_seq_one_letter_code
_entity_poly.pdbx_strand_id
1 'polypeptide(L)'
;MDKLLTAVLDAHGGMENWAKLTRITAHMSLGGPFWAARGWPDVYLKQTVTADPHREHITIAPFTAPDRMSVMNVPERMAITTLDGQMIDERLNPRETFPTPFVQESTRWDAIQVAYFT
;
A
#
# COMPACT_ATOMS: atom_id res chain seq x y z
N MET A 1 -4.49 32.85 -9.35
CA MET A 1 -5.17 31.70 -8.71
C MET A 1 -6.64 32.05 -8.61
N ASP A 2 -7.54 31.14 -8.98
CA ASP A 2 -8.99 31.38 -8.91
C ASP A 2 -9.47 31.53 -7.45
N LYS A 3 -10.44 32.43 -7.21
CA LYS A 3 -10.94 32.73 -5.86
C LYS A 3 -11.59 31.51 -5.21
N LEU A 4 -12.31 30.71 -6.00
CA LEU A 4 -12.93 29.48 -5.51
C LEU A 4 -11.87 28.47 -5.08
N LEU A 5 -10.82 28.27 -5.89
CA LEU A 5 -9.71 27.37 -5.55
C LEU A 5 -9.05 27.76 -4.23
N THR A 6 -8.72 29.05 -4.04
CA THR A 6 -8.13 29.52 -2.77
C THR A 6 -9.04 29.20 -1.59
N ALA A 7 -10.34 29.52 -1.69
CA ALA A 7 -11.29 29.26 -0.62
C ALA A 7 -11.42 27.76 -0.28
N VAL A 8 -11.39 26.89 -1.28
CA VAL A 8 -11.42 25.42 -1.08
C VAL A 8 -10.15 24.95 -0.38
N LEU A 9 -8.97 25.39 -0.82
CA LEU A 9 -7.70 25.01 -0.20
C LEU A 9 -7.62 25.47 1.25
N ASP A 10 -7.98 26.73 1.52
CA ASP A 10 -7.95 27.30 2.87
C ASP A 10 -8.94 26.60 3.81
N ALA A 11 -10.14 26.24 3.32
CA ALA A 11 -11.12 25.47 4.09
C ALA A 11 -10.62 24.06 4.47
N HIS A 12 -9.65 23.50 3.74
CA HIS A 12 -9.05 22.19 4.00
C HIS A 12 -7.65 22.28 4.63
N GLY A 13 -7.32 23.42 5.25
CA GLY A 13 -6.08 23.60 6.01
C GLY A 13 -4.96 24.31 5.25
N GLY A 14 -5.16 24.64 3.97
CA GLY A 14 -4.24 25.46 3.19
C GLY A 14 -2.96 24.75 2.74
N MET A 15 -2.33 25.30 1.70
CA MET A 15 -1.12 24.74 1.10
C MET A 15 0.09 24.75 2.04
N GLU A 16 0.15 25.72 2.96
CA GLU A 16 1.27 25.82 3.90
C GLU A 16 1.31 24.63 4.87
N ASN A 17 0.15 24.16 5.34
CA ASN A 17 0.09 22.99 6.21
C ASN A 17 0.30 21.70 5.40
N TRP A 18 -0.22 21.63 4.17
CA TRP A 18 0.05 20.50 3.27
C TRP A 18 1.55 20.32 3.04
N ALA A 19 2.29 21.41 2.77
CA ALA A 19 3.73 21.37 2.53
C ALA A 19 4.57 20.96 3.76
N LYS A 20 3.99 21.01 4.96
CA LYS A 20 4.66 20.57 6.20
C LYS A 20 4.46 19.08 6.50
N LEU A 21 3.52 18.41 5.82
CA LEU A 21 3.26 16.99 6.04
C LEU A 21 4.38 16.16 5.45
N THR A 22 5.03 15.36 6.29
CA THR A 22 6.12 14.46 5.86
C THR A 22 5.74 12.99 5.93
N ARG A 23 4.63 12.68 6.61
CA ARG A 23 4.17 11.31 6.87
C ARG A 23 2.70 11.29 7.22
N ILE A 24 1.96 10.36 6.62
CA ILE A 24 0.62 9.97 7.02
C ILE A 24 0.70 8.56 7.60
N THR A 25 0.06 8.32 8.75
CA THR A 25 0.00 7.00 9.39
C THR A 25 -1.45 6.64 9.68
N ALA A 26 -1.86 5.45 9.25
CA ALA A 26 -3.21 4.92 9.46
C ALA A 26 -3.14 3.52 10.06
N HIS A 27 -4.02 3.25 11.02
CA HIS A 27 -4.24 1.90 11.55
C HIS A 27 -5.51 1.33 10.94
N MET A 28 -5.43 0.18 10.28
CA MET A 28 -6.55 -0.41 9.57
C MET A 28 -6.60 -1.93 9.69
N SER A 29 -7.74 -2.52 9.35
CA SER A 29 -7.89 -3.96 9.20
C SER A 29 -8.74 -4.22 7.97
N LEU A 30 -8.20 -4.98 7.03
CA LEU A 30 -8.85 -5.37 5.79
C LEU A 30 -9.06 -6.88 5.81
N GLY A 31 -10.29 -7.31 5.54
CA GLY A 31 -10.68 -8.72 5.56
C GLY A 31 -11.81 -8.98 4.56
N GLY A 32 -12.38 -10.18 4.64
CA GLY A 32 -13.50 -10.58 3.79
C GLY A 32 -13.13 -11.65 2.75
N PRO A 33 -14.13 -12.18 2.03
CA PRO A 33 -13.99 -13.37 1.19
C PRO A 33 -13.01 -13.19 0.03
N PHE A 34 -12.80 -11.95 -0.42
CA PHE A 34 -11.85 -11.63 -1.48
C PHE A 34 -10.43 -12.11 -1.13
N TRP A 35 -9.90 -11.70 0.03
CA TRP A 35 -8.55 -12.06 0.46
C TRP A 35 -8.39 -13.57 0.68
N ALA A 36 -9.41 -14.21 1.26
CA ALA A 36 -9.46 -15.66 1.42
C ALA A 36 -9.40 -16.40 0.06
N ALA A 37 -10.10 -15.90 -0.97
CA ALA A 37 -10.05 -16.44 -2.31
C ALA A 37 -8.66 -16.26 -2.95
N ARG A 38 -7.94 -15.18 -2.65
CA ARG A 38 -6.55 -14.97 -3.13
C ARG A 38 -5.51 -15.84 -2.41
N GLY A 39 -5.87 -16.42 -1.25
CA GLY A 39 -5.00 -17.29 -0.44
C GLY A 39 -4.49 -16.66 0.86
N TRP A 40 -4.99 -15.47 1.20
CA TRP A 40 -4.40 -14.60 2.23
C TRP A 40 -5.47 -14.02 3.17
N PRO A 41 -6.29 -14.85 3.85
CA PRO A 41 -7.49 -14.41 4.57
C PRO A 41 -7.25 -13.31 5.61
N ASP A 42 -6.10 -13.35 6.29
CA ASP A 42 -5.81 -12.52 7.46
C ASP A 42 -4.61 -11.57 7.25
N VAL A 43 -4.07 -11.50 6.03
CA VAL A 43 -2.78 -10.83 5.76
C VAL A 43 -2.79 -9.34 6.12
N TYR A 44 -3.95 -8.70 6.10
CA TYR A 44 -4.13 -7.29 6.42
C TYR A 44 -4.98 -7.03 7.67
N LEU A 45 -5.03 -7.98 8.61
CA LEU A 45 -5.56 -7.68 9.94
C LEU A 45 -4.55 -6.87 10.75
N LYS A 46 -5.03 -5.82 11.43
CA LYS A 46 -4.26 -4.97 12.38
C LYS A 46 -2.98 -4.38 11.77
N GLN A 47 -3.14 -3.67 10.67
CA GLN A 47 -2.05 -3.08 9.90
C GLN A 47 -1.79 -1.64 10.30
N THR A 48 -0.53 -1.25 10.19
CA THR A 48 -0.10 0.14 10.17
C THR A 48 0.39 0.47 8.77
N VAL A 49 -0.28 1.43 8.14
CA VAL A 49 0.09 1.96 6.83
C VAL A 49 0.77 3.29 7.03
N THR A 50 1.94 3.47 6.42
CA THR A 50 2.66 4.74 6.42
C THR A 50 2.86 5.19 4.98
N ALA A 51 2.45 6.41 4.66
CA ALA A 51 2.60 7.00 3.33
C ALA A 51 3.38 8.32 3.39
N ASP A 52 4.23 8.55 2.40
CA ASP A 52 4.81 9.87 2.11
C ASP A 52 3.80 10.67 1.27
N PRO A 53 3.31 11.84 1.73
CA PRO A 53 2.32 12.62 0.98
C PRO A 53 2.91 13.34 -0.24
N HIS A 54 4.24 13.35 -0.40
CA HIS A 54 4.95 14.06 -1.47
C HIS A 54 5.73 13.13 -2.39
N ARG A 55 5.74 11.82 -2.11
CA ARG A 55 6.36 10.78 -2.93
C ARG A 55 5.46 9.55 -2.94
N GLU A 56 5.40 8.83 -4.05
CA GLU A 56 4.76 7.52 -4.10
C GLU A 56 5.63 6.50 -3.34
N HIS A 57 5.51 6.52 -2.02
CA HIS A 57 6.17 5.62 -1.08
C HIS A 57 5.18 5.25 0.03
N ILE A 58 4.82 3.98 0.07
CA ILE A 58 3.87 3.43 1.04
C ILE A 58 4.47 2.19 1.66
N THR A 59 4.35 2.06 2.98
CA THR A 59 4.72 0.84 3.71
C THR A 59 3.53 0.31 4.49
N ILE A 60 3.41 -1.01 4.56
CA ILE A 60 2.38 -1.69 5.34
C ILE A 60 3.05 -2.73 6.23
N ALA A 61 2.83 -2.64 7.53
CA ALA A 61 3.36 -3.58 8.51
C ALA A 61 2.31 -3.94 9.59
N PRO A 62 2.28 -5.19 10.09
CA PRO A 62 3.10 -6.33 9.66
C PRO A 62 2.56 -7.01 8.40
N PHE A 63 3.43 -7.43 7.48
CA PHE A 63 3.02 -8.07 6.22
C PHE A 63 3.61 -9.48 6.05
N THR A 64 2.78 -10.52 5.93
CA THR A 64 3.13 -11.96 5.85
C THR A 64 3.84 -12.56 7.07
N ALA A 65 4.56 -11.76 7.86
CA ALA A 65 5.14 -12.12 9.15
C ALA A 65 5.26 -10.87 10.06
N PRO A 66 5.37 -11.04 11.39
CA PRO A 66 5.44 -9.91 12.33
C PRO A 66 6.63 -8.96 12.11
N ASP A 67 7.73 -9.48 11.58
CA ASP A 67 9.00 -8.78 11.34
C ASP A 67 9.14 -8.28 9.91
N ARG A 68 8.06 -8.26 9.13
CA ARG A 68 8.08 -7.91 7.71
C ARG A 68 7.13 -6.76 7.39
N MET A 69 7.46 -6.04 6.32
CA MET A 69 6.62 -5.00 5.74
C MET A 69 6.58 -5.13 4.22
N SER A 70 5.48 -4.66 3.62
CA SER A 70 5.44 -4.39 2.19
C SER A 70 5.89 -2.95 1.94
N VAL A 71 6.57 -2.69 0.82
CA VAL A 71 7.11 -1.38 0.44
C VAL A 71 6.81 -1.11 -1.04
N MET A 72 5.98 -0.12 -1.31
CA MET A 72 5.75 0.42 -2.65
C MET A 72 6.69 1.60 -2.91
N ASN A 73 7.33 1.64 -4.09
CA ASN A 73 8.14 2.76 -4.54
C ASN A 73 7.93 3.05 -6.04
N VAL A 74 8.33 4.25 -6.47
CA VAL A 74 8.46 4.61 -7.88
C VAL A 74 9.86 4.34 -8.46
N PRO A 75 9.96 3.96 -9.75
CA PRO A 75 8.85 3.60 -10.65
C PRO A 75 8.32 2.19 -10.33
N GLU A 76 6.99 2.03 -10.35
CA GLU A 76 6.18 0.82 -10.06
C GLU A 76 6.95 -0.43 -9.57
N ARG A 77 7.42 -0.36 -8.31
CA ARG A 77 8.20 -1.39 -7.64
C ARG A 77 7.52 -1.79 -6.35
N MET A 78 7.34 -3.10 -6.17
CA MET A 78 6.85 -3.66 -4.92
C MET A 78 7.92 -4.55 -4.30
N ALA A 79 8.17 -4.36 -3.01
CA ALA A 79 9.11 -5.15 -2.25
C ALA A 79 8.47 -5.64 -0.94
N ILE A 80 8.98 -6.76 -0.44
CA ILE A 80 8.76 -7.22 0.92
C ILE A 80 10.12 -7.19 1.60
N THR A 81 10.22 -6.48 2.70
CA THR A 81 11.43 -6.41 3.50
C THR A 81 11.14 -6.83 4.92
N THR A 82 12.18 -7.20 5.65
CA THR A 82 12.12 -7.19 7.12
C THR A 82 12.08 -5.76 7.65
N LEU A 83 11.75 -5.59 8.94
CA LEU A 83 11.76 -4.29 9.60
C LEU A 83 13.16 -3.66 9.70
N ASP A 84 14.22 -4.47 9.68
CA ASP A 84 15.62 -4.02 9.67
C ASP A 84 16.19 -3.79 8.25
N GLY A 85 15.36 -3.96 7.21
CA GLY A 85 15.69 -3.56 5.83
C GLY A 85 16.27 -4.66 4.96
N GLN A 86 16.30 -5.92 5.41
CA GLN A 86 16.67 -7.04 4.55
C GLN A 86 15.58 -7.30 3.50
N MET A 87 15.99 -7.44 2.24
CA MET A 87 15.09 -7.82 1.15
C MET A 87 14.64 -9.28 1.29
N ILE A 88 13.33 -9.52 1.24
CA ILE A 88 12.73 -10.87 1.22
C ILE A 88 12.28 -11.23 -0.19
N ASP A 89 11.58 -10.32 -0.87
CA ASP A 89 11.11 -10.49 -2.25
C ASP A 89 10.94 -9.12 -2.92
N GLU A 90 11.06 -9.05 -4.24
CA GLU A 90 10.96 -7.82 -5.01
C GLU A 90 10.41 -8.09 -6.41
N ARG A 91 9.63 -7.14 -6.91
CA ARG A 91 9.21 -7.13 -8.31
C ARG A 91 9.09 -5.72 -8.88
N LEU A 92 9.58 -5.59 -10.10
CA LEU A 92 9.29 -4.45 -10.98
C LEU A 92 8.09 -4.80 -11.85
N ASN A 93 7.23 -3.82 -12.14
CA ASN A 93 6.00 -3.99 -12.92
C ASN A 93 5.10 -5.15 -12.41
N PRO A 94 4.81 -5.23 -11.10
CA PRO A 94 4.04 -6.33 -10.51
C PRO A 94 2.67 -6.55 -11.17
N ARG A 95 2.08 -5.50 -11.77
CA ARG A 95 0.83 -5.58 -12.54
C ARG A 95 0.85 -6.64 -13.63
N GLU A 96 1.97 -6.80 -14.33
CA GLU A 96 2.10 -7.76 -15.44
C GLU A 96 2.14 -9.21 -14.97
N THR A 97 2.37 -9.45 -13.69
CA THR A 97 2.51 -10.81 -13.15
C THR A 97 1.20 -11.44 -12.73
N PHE A 98 0.10 -10.67 -12.71
CA PHE A 98 -1.19 -11.19 -12.29
C PHE A 98 -1.65 -12.33 -13.21
N PRO A 99 -2.12 -13.46 -12.65
CA PRO A 99 -2.55 -14.58 -13.46
C PRO A 99 -3.74 -14.22 -14.34
N THR A 100 -3.68 -14.64 -15.61
CA THR A 100 -4.77 -14.52 -16.58
C THR A 100 -5.10 -15.91 -17.14
N PRO A 101 -6.38 -16.28 -17.30
CA PRO A 101 -7.58 -15.52 -16.95
C PRO A 101 -7.81 -15.41 -15.43
N PHE A 102 -8.48 -14.32 -15.02
CA PHE A 102 -8.86 -14.11 -13.61
C PHE A 102 -10.21 -14.76 -13.30
N VAL A 103 -10.24 -15.57 -12.25
CA VAL A 103 -11.45 -16.16 -11.66
C VAL A 103 -11.51 -15.74 -10.19
N GLN A 104 -12.60 -15.07 -9.81
CA GLN A 104 -12.75 -14.42 -8.50
C GLN A 104 -12.72 -15.40 -7.32
N GLU A 105 -13.08 -16.67 -7.56
CA GLU A 105 -13.19 -17.70 -6.53
C GLU A 105 -11.89 -18.48 -6.33
N SER A 106 -11.05 -18.61 -7.37
CA SER A 106 -9.96 -19.61 -7.39
C SER A 106 -8.58 -19.08 -7.75
N THR A 107 -8.46 -17.96 -8.47
CA THR A 107 -7.15 -17.43 -8.86
C THR A 107 -6.32 -17.00 -7.64
N ARG A 108 -5.33 -17.79 -7.24
CA ARG A 108 -4.44 -17.42 -6.13
C ARG A 108 -3.48 -16.31 -6.55
N TRP A 109 -3.06 -15.50 -5.58
CA TRP A 109 -2.02 -14.50 -5.75
C TRP A 109 -0.83 -14.82 -4.85
N ASP A 110 0.36 -14.42 -5.28
CA ASP A 110 1.53 -14.41 -4.40
C ASP A 110 1.54 -13.18 -3.49
N ALA A 111 2.50 -13.12 -2.56
CA ALA A 111 2.59 -12.04 -1.58
C ALA A 111 2.81 -10.66 -2.25
N ILE A 112 3.60 -10.59 -3.32
CA ILE A 112 3.88 -9.35 -4.03
C ILE A 112 2.64 -8.83 -4.76
N GLN A 113 1.84 -9.70 -5.38
CA GLN A 113 0.59 -9.33 -6.04
C GLN A 113 -0.44 -8.81 -5.04
N VAL A 114 -0.55 -9.47 -3.87
CA VAL A 114 -1.38 -8.99 -2.76
C VAL A 114 -0.90 -7.63 -2.25
N ALA A 115 0.42 -7.46 -2.11
CA ALA A 115 1.05 -6.23 -1.67
C ALA A 115 0.81 -5.07 -2.65
N TYR A 116 0.85 -5.34 -3.96
CA TYR A 116 0.63 -4.34 -5.01
C TYR A 116 -0.84 -3.94 -5.18
N PHE A 117 -1.78 -4.87 -4.96
CA PHE A 117 -3.21 -4.57 -5.09
C PHE A 117 -3.75 -3.67 -3.97
N THR A 118 -3.03 -3.55 -2.85
CA THR A 118 -3.49 -2.88 -1.62
C THR A 118 -2.82 -1.53 -1.46
#